data_AF-A0A927JEP7-F1
#
_entry.id   AF-A0A927JEP7-F1
#
_cell.length_a   1.000
_cell.length_b   1.000
_cell.length_c   1.000
_cell.angle_alpha   90.00
_cell.angle_beta   90.00
_cell.angle_gamma   90.00
#
_symmetry.space_group_name_H-M   'P 1'
#
loop_
_entity.id
_entity.type
_entity.pdbx_description
1 polymer ?
#
loop_
_entity_poly.entity_id
_entity_poly.type
_entity_poly.pdbx_seq_one_letter_code
_entity_poly.pdbx_strand_id
1 'polypeptide(L)'
;TWGWLGATAAATGVTVALATLAAASPLAAGITAAAAALAQAPLNRRTLLLGAFLPIDVAVFASISAGSPLGNALWAAAGAAVIFFAMHRARIAAPAIPVALGLSRVHAVGCALVCGPLVALSVAFSLPHGYWAVAAFMMIFRPVSLGTGRSAANRLAGTLGGLAVVAVIALFLPHWAAALALIGCAWIGVGFAVMGDERRQTLWTTPLPILLGSGGDTLGAAWSRAELMGVGAILAVLVAAGAQRLLRPRDGDPPGGHGNPAAQ
;
A
#
# COMPACT_ATOMS: atom_id res chain seq x y z
N THR A 1 -3.18 -15.46 17.01
CA THR A 1 -2.47 -15.13 15.75
C THR A 1 -3.16 -15.73 14.54
N TRP A 2 -3.42 -17.04 14.51
CA TRP A 2 -4.05 -17.73 13.36
C TRP A 2 -5.42 -17.19 12.92
N GLY A 3 -6.29 -16.81 13.85
CA GLY A 3 -7.60 -16.23 13.51
C GLY A 3 -7.50 -14.95 12.65
N TRP A 4 -6.43 -14.16 12.79
CA TRP A 4 -6.23 -12.94 12.01
C TRP A 4 -5.66 -13.23 10.63
N LEU A 5 -4.83 -14.27 10.49
CA LEU A 5 -4.34 -14.71 9.18
C LEU A 5 -5.51 -15.16 8.30
N GLY A 6 -6.42 -15.96 8.87
CA GLY A 6 -7.65 -16.37 8.20
C GLY A 6 -8.54 -15.17 7.85
N ALA A 7 -8.73 -14.23 8.77
CA ALA A 7 -9.53 -13.04 8.53
C ALA A 7 -8.95 -12.14 7.42
N THR A 8 -7.64 -11.92 7.39
CA THR A 8 -7.00 -11.11 6.35
C THR A 8 -7.03 -11.82 5.00
N ALA A 9 -6.72 -13.13 4.94
CA ALA A 9 -6.83 -13.90 3.71
C ALA A 9 -8.26 -13.92 3.15
N ALA A 10 -9.26 -14.07 4.03
CA ALA A 10 -10.68 -13.99 3.66
C ALA A 10 -11.05 -12.57 3.17
N ALA A 11 -10.60 -11.52 3.86
CA ALA A 11 -10.84 -10.14 3.45
C ALA A 11 -10.21 -9.83 2.08
N THR A 12 -8.99 -10.31 1.82
CA THR A 12 -8.33 -10.23 0.51
C THR A 12 -9.16 -10.97 -0.54
N GLY A 13 -9.59 -12.21 -0.28
CA GLY A 13 -10.43 -12.95 -1.22
C GLY A 13 -11.75 -12.23 -1.54
N VAL A 14 -12.45 -11.74 -0.52
CA VAL A 14 -13.72 -11.00 -0.69
C VAL A 14 -13.52 -9.71 -1.48
N THR A 15 -12.50 -8.92 -1.15
CA THR A 15 -12.22 -7.66 -1.85
C THR A 15 -11.85 -7.89 -3.32
N VAL A 16 -11.07 -8.92 -3.61
CA VAL A 16 -10.72 -9.32 -4.99
C VAL A 16 -11.94 -9.83 -5.76
N ALA A 17 -12.82 -10.63 -5.14
CA ALA A 17 -14.07 -11.07 -5.76
C ALA A 17 -14.93 -9.87 -6.17
N LEU A 18 -15.14 -8.93 -5.24
CA LEU A 18 -15.93 -7.73 -5.46
C LEU A 18 -15.29 -6.82 -6.51
N ALA A 19 -13.97 -6.67 -6.51
CA ALA A 19 -13.23 -5.89 -7.51
C ALA A 19 -13.40 -6.47 -8.92
N THR A 20 -13.31 -7.80 -9.05
CA THR A 20 -13.51 -8.50 -10.32
C THR A 20 -14.94 -8.30 -10.83
N LEU A 21 -15.95 -8.40 -9.95
CA LEU A 21 -17.35 -8.12 -10.30
C LEU A 21 -17.59 -6.65 -10.67
N ALA A 22 -16.85 -5.73 -10.06
CA ALA A 22 -16.98 -4.30 -10.27
C ALA A 22 -16.17 -3.78 -11.47
N ALA A 23 -15.33 -4.60 -12.10
CA ALA A 23 -14.38 -4.18 -13.14
C ALA A 23 -15.04 -3.51 -14.36
N ALA A 24 -16.29 -3.86 -14.67
CA ALA A 24 -17.04 -3.27 -15.78
C ALA A 24 -17.69 -1.91 -15.47
N SER A 25 -17.69 -1.46 -14.21
CA SER A 25 -18.33 -0.21 -13.79
C SER A 25 -17.35 0.65 -13.00
N PRO A 26 -16.90 1.79 -13.56
CA PRO A 26 -15.97 2.69 -12.88
C PRO A 26 -16.46 3.12 -11.50
N LEU A 27 -17.75 3.43 -11.37
CA LEU A 27 -18.36 3.82 -10.11
C LEU A 27 -18.37 2.66 -9.11
N ALA A 28 -18.74 1.46 -9.54
CA ALA A 28 -18.73 0.28 -8.67
C ALA A 28 -17.31 -0.01 -8.17
N ALA A 29 -16.32 0.01 -9.06
CA ALA A 29 -14.92 -0.24 -8.71
C ALA A 29 -14.39 0.80 -7.70
N GLY A 30 -14.73 2.07 -7.90
CA GLY A 30 -14.40 3.14 -6.95
C GLY A 30 -15.06 2.97 -5.59
N ILE A 31 -16.34 2.60 -5.55
CA ILE A 31 -17.07 2.33 -4.30
C ILE A 31 -16.44 1.12 -3.59
N THR A 32 -16.10 0.05 -4.30
CA THR A 32 -15.43 -1.13 -3.74
C THR A 32 -14.08 -0.76 -3.14
N ALA A 33 -13.28 0.08 -3.82
CA ALA A 33 -11.99 0.52 -3.32
C ALA A 33 -12.12 1.41 -2.08
N ALA A 34 -13.11 2.31 -2.06
CA ALA A 34 -13.43 3.12 -0.89
C ALA A 34 -13.89 2.27 0.29
N ALA A 35 -14.76 1.28 0.06
CA ALA A 35 -15.22 0.35 1.08
C ALA A 35 -14.06 -0.51 1.64
N ALA A 36 -13.17 -1.01 0.78
CA ALA A 36 -11.95 -1.71 1.19
C ALA A 36 -11.03 -0.81 2.04
N ALA A 37 -10.90 0.45 1.66
CA ALA A 37 -10.12 1.44 2.41
C ALA A 37 -10.74 1.81 3.77
N LEU A 38 -12.07 1.74 3.92
CA LEU A 38 -12.74 1.89 5.21
C LEU A 38 -12.60 0.62 6.07
N ALA A 39 -12.70 -0.55 5.46
CA ALA A 39 -12.59 -1.85 6.11
C ALA A 39 -11.20 -2.10 6.73
N GLN A 40 -10.16 -1.38 6.31
CA GLN A 40 -8.84 -1.47 6.94
C GLN A 40 -8.83 -0.90 8.37
N ALA A 41 -9.74 0.01 8.74
CA ALA A 41 -9.72 0.68 10.04
C ALA A 41 -9.72 -0.29 11.24
N PRO A 42 -10.63 -1.29 11.32
CA PRO A 42 -10.59 -2.29 12.39
C PRO A 42 -9.34 -3.18 12.36
N LEU A 43 -8.78 -3.47 11.19
CA LEU A 43 -7.56 -4.27 11.04
C LEU A 43 -6.32 -3.50 11.55
N ASN A 44 -6.21 -2.23 11.18
CA ASN A 44 -5.12 -1.34 11.55
C ASN A 44 -5.11 -0.97 13.04
N ARG A 45 -6.19 -1.22 13.79
CA ARG A 45 -6.19 -1.09 15.26
C ARG A 45 -5.33 -2.13 15.97
N ARG A 46 -5.06 -3.28 15.33
CA ARG A 46 -4.36 -4.40 15.94
C ARG A 46 -2.90 -4.46 15.51
N THR A 47 -2.68 -4.33 14.21
CA THR A 47 -1.34 -4.37 13.62
C THR A 47 -1.31 -3.35 12.51
N LEU A 48 -0.26 -2.53 12.50
CA LEU A 48 -0.06 -1.51 11.50
C LEU A 48 -0.05 -2.17 10.11
N LEU A 49 -0.86 -1.64 9.18
CA LEU A 49 -0.91 -2.01 7.75
C LEU A 49 -1.46 -3.39 7.38
N LEU A 50 -2.03 -4.13 8.33
CA LEU A 50 -2.63 -5.43 8.01
C LEU A 50 -3.69 -5.34 6.90
N GLY A 51 -4.45 -4.23 6.88
CA GLY A 51 -5.47 -3.97 5.86
C GLY A 51 -5.03 -3.03 4.72
N ALA A 52 -3.78 -2.58 4.71
CA ALA A 52 -3.33 -1.55 3.75
C ALA A 52 -3.30 -2.04 2.30
N PHE A 53 -3.25 -3.35 2.08
CA PHE A 53 -3.27 -3.95 0.75
C PHE A 53 -4.69 -4.05 0.15
N LEU A 54 -5.75 -4.01 0.95
CA LEU A 54 -7.11 -4.22 0.45
C LEU A 54 -7.50 -3.24 -0.68
N PRO A 55 -7.24 -1.92 -0.57
CA PRO A 55 -7.55 -0.99 -1.67
C PRO A 55 -6.66 -1.22 -2.90
N ILE A 56 -5.43 -1.69 -2.69
CA ILE A 56 -4.48 -2.00 -3.77
C ILE A 56 -4.98 -3.24 -4.54
N ASP A 57 -5.41 -4.28 -3.83
CA ASP A 57 -5.99 -5.48 -4.41
C ASP A 57 -7.21 -5.12 -5.27
N VAL A 58 -8.09 -4.25 -4.75
CA VAL A 58 -9.23 -3.76 -5.55
C VAL A 58 -8.77 -3.04 -6.81
N ALA A 59 -7.80 -2.12 -6.69
CA ALA A 59 -7.28 -1.37 -7.83
C ALA A 59 -6.70 -2.29 -8.92
N VAL A 60 -5.92 -3.30 -8.52
CA VAL A 60 -5.29 -4.27 -9.42
C VAL A 60 -6.37 -5.11 -10.11
N PHE A 61 -7.25 -5.74 -9.36
CA PHE A 61 -8.23 -6.66 -9.94
C PHE A 61 -9.35 -5.96 -10.68
N ALA A 62 -9.74 -4.74 -10.31
CA ALA A 62 -10.67 -3.95 -11.12
C ALA A 62 -10.05 -3.48 -12.45
N SER A 63 -8.72 -3.30 -12.52
CA SER A 63 -8.03 -2.80 -13.72
C SER A 63 -7.57 -3.90 -14.67
N ILE A 64 -7.28 -5.11 -14.16
CA ILE A 64 -6.66 -6.20 -14.93
C ILE A 64 -7.63 -7.37 -15.15
N SER A 65 -8.76 -7.42 -14.45
CA SER A 65 -9.69 -8.56 -14.35
C SER A 65 -9.86 -9.33 -15.68
N ALA A 66 -9.05 -10.37 -15.82
CA ALA A 66 -9.31 -11.52 -16.67
C ALA A 66 -9.67 -12.70 -15.74
N GLY A 67 -10.60 -13.55 -16.16
CA GLY A 67 -11.00 -14.74 -15.41
C GLY A 67 -12.22 -14.57 -14.50
N SER A 68 -12.51 -15.60 -13.70
CA SER A 68 -13.70 -15.65 -12.86
C SER A 68 -13.48 -14.97 -11.50
N PRO A 69 -14.50 -14.29 -10.92
CA PRO A 69 -14.40 -13.66 -9.61
C PRO A 69 -13.98 -14.64 -8.50
N LEU A 70 -14.51 -15.87 -8.53
CA LEU A 70 -14.17 -16.90 -7.57
C LEU A 70 -12.71 -17.38 -7.72
N GLY A 71 -12.24 -17.57 -8.96
CA GLY A 71 -10.86 -17.99 -9.23
C GLY A 71 -9.86 -16.96 -8.71
N ASN A 72 -10.08 -15.68 -9.03
CA ASN A 72 -9.23 -14.58 -8.56
C ASN A 72 -9.26 -14.46 -7.03
N ALA A 73 -10.44 -14.60 -6.41
CA ALA A 73 -10.59 -14.55 -4.96
C ALA A 73 -9.82 -15.66 -4.24
N LEU A 74 -9.94 -16.91 -4.73
CA LEU A 74 -9.23 -18.06 -4.17
C LEU A 74 -7.71 -17.92 -4.34
N TRP A 75 -7.27 -17.44 -5.51
CA TRP A 75 -5.86 -17.21 -5.78
C TRP A 75 -5.29 -16.15 -4.83
N ALA A 76 -5.95 -15.00 -4.70
CA ALA A 76 -5.50 -13.92 -3.84
C ALA A 76 -5.50 -14.32 -2.35
N ALA A 77 -6.55 -15.02 -1.90
CA ALA A 77 -6.61 -15.55 -0.54
C ALA A 77 -5.49 -16.56 -0.26
N ALA A 78 -5.20 -17.46 -1.21
CA ALA A 78 -4.11 -18.41 -1.11
C ALA A 78 -2.73 -17.72 -1.07
N GLY A 79 -2.51 -16.72 -1.94
CA GLY A 79 -1.29 -15.91 -1.94
C GLY A 79 -1.06 -15.20 -0.61
N ALA A 80 -2.10 -14.57 -0.06
CA ALA A 80 -2.05 -13.95 1.26
C ALA A 80 -1.72 -14.98 2.35
N ALA A 81 -2.38 -16.14 2.35
CA ALA A 81 -2.13 -17.20 3.32
C ALA A 81 -0.68 -17.73 3.26
N VAL A 82 -0.11 -17.89 2.06
CA VAL A 82 1.29 -18.30 1.87
C VAL A 82 2.27 -17.26 2.42
N ILE A 83 2.06 -15.97 2.13
CA ILE A 83 2.91 -14.88 2.65
C ILE A 83 2.89 -14.89 4.18
N PHE A 84 1.70 -14.97 4.78
CA PHE A 84 1.57 -14.99 6.23
C PHE A 84 2.19 -16.24 6.86
N PHE A 85 2.01 -17.41 6.23
CA PHE A 85 2.65 -18.65 6.67
C PHE A 85 4.17 -18.53 6.63
N ALA A 86 4.74 -17.97 5.56
CA ALA A 86 6.17 -17.75 5.42
C ALA A 86 6.72 -16.78 6.49
N MET A 87 6.06 -15.62 6.69
CA MET A 87 6.42 -14.67 7.75
C MET A 87 6.37 -15.31 9.14
N HIS A 88 5.34 -16.12 9.41
CA HIS A 88 5.19 -16.85 10.66
C HIS A 88 6.34 -17.85 10.86
N ARG A 89 6.69 -18.63 9.82
CA ARG A 89 7.79 -19.59 9.88
C ARG A 89 9.15 -18.91 10.07
N ALA A 90 9.34 -17.73 9.48
CA ALA A 90 10.52 -16.90 9.65
C ALA A 90 10.54 -16.13 10.99
N ARG A 91 9.49 -16.25 11.82
CA ARG A 91 9.34 -15.54 13.10
C ARG A 91 9.46 -14.01 12.95
N ILE A 92 9.07 -13.48 11.80
CA ILE A 92 9.02 -12.03 11.55
C ILE A 92 7.78 -11.49 12.25
N ALA A 93 7.97 -10.87 13.42
CA ALA A 93 6.89 -10.23 14.15
C ALA A 93 6.54 -8.90 13.47
N ALA A 94 5.28 -8.75 13.06
CA ALA A 94 4.78 -7.44 12.64
C ALA A 94 4.73 -6.53 13.89
N PRO A 95 5.24 -5.29 13.83
CA PRO A 95 5.19 -4.38 14.95
C PRO A 95 3.72 -4.14 15.33
N ALA A 96 3.33 -4.65 16.51
CA ALA A 96 2.03 -4.41 17.09
C ALA A 96 2.05 -3.01 17.71
N ILE A 97 1.91 -1.99 16.87
CA ILE A 97 1.72 -0.60 17.29
C ILE A 97 0.24 -0.29 17.08
N PRO A 98 -0.61 -0.43 18.12
CA PRO A 98 -2.03 -0.13 18.00
C PRO A 98 -2.22 1.36 17.69
N VAL A 99 -3.02 1.65 16.67
CA VAL A 99 -3.38 3.03 16.31
C VAL A 99 -4.63 3.45 17.06
N ALA A 100 -4.62 4.64 17.67
CA ALA A 100 -5.79 5.22 18.32
C ALA A 100 -6.99 5.28 17.35
N LEU A 101 -8.20 5.03 17.86
CA LEU A 101 -9.40 4.90 17.01
C LEU A 101 -9.67 6.14 16.15
N GLY A 102 -9.48 7.34 16.70
CA GLY A 102 -9.64 8.59 15.95
C GLY A 102 -8.68 8.69 14.76
N LEU A 103 -7.39 8.40 14.98
CA LEU A 103 -6.36 8.39 13.94
C LEU A 103 -6.64 7.32 12.88
N SER A 104 -7.05 6.12 13.30
CA SER A 104 -7.40 5.03 12.38
C SER A 104 -8.57 5.41 11.47
N ARG A 105 -9.60 6.09 12.02
CA ARG A 105 -10.74 6.58 11.24
C ARG A 105 -10.35 7.66 10.25
N VAL A 106 -9.60 8.69 10.69
CA VAL A 106 -9.15 9.77 9.78
C VAL A 106 -8.30 9.21 8.65
N HIS A 107 -7.39 8.29 8.96
CA HIS A 107 -6.59 7.60 7.95
C HIS A 107 -7.47 6.80 6.98
N ALA A 108 -8.39 5.97 7.48
CA ALA A 108 -9.25 5.16 6.64
C ALA A 108 -10.15 6.01 5.72
N VAL A 109 -10.70 7.12 6.22
CA VAL A 109 -11.47 8.08 5.42
C VAL A 109 -10.57 8.75 4.38
N GLY A 110 -9.37 9.20 4.74
CA GLY A 110 -8.41 9.76 3.79
C GLY A 110 -8.04 8.76 2.69
N CYS A 111 -7.86 7.49 3.03
CA CYS A 111 -7.66 6.43 2.05
C CYS A 111 -8.88 6.24 1.15
N ALA A 112 -10.09 6.22 1.70
CA ALA A 112 -11.31 6.03 0.92
C ALA A 112 -11.56 7.16 -0.08
N LEU A 113 -11.35 8.41 0.35
CA LEU A 113 -11.50 9.61 -0.47
C LEU A 113 -10.49 9.71 -1.61
N VAL A 114 -9.35 9.02 -1.54
CA VAL A 114 -8.35 9.01 -2.61
C VAL A 114 -8.41 7.73 -3.44
N CYS A 115 -8.40 6.57 -2.80
CA CYS A 115 -8.38 5.28 -3.50
C CYS A 115 -9.64 5.07 -4.32
N GLY A 116 -10.82 5.45 -3.81
CA GLY A 116 -12.08 5.32 -4.54
C GLY A 116 -12.06 6.07 -5.87
N PRO A 117 -11.84 7.40 -5.86
CA PRO A 117 -11.72 8.18 -7.09
C PRO A 117 -10.57 7.73 -8.00
N LEU A 118 -9.39 7.38 -7.47
CA LEU A 118 -8.27 6.90 -8.29
C LEU A 118 -8.63 5.61 -9.03
N VAL A 119 -9.29 4.65 -8.37
CA VAL A 119 -9.75 3.41 -9.02
C VAL A 119 -10.85 3.71 -10.03
N ALA A 120 -11.84 4.53 -9.68
CA ALA A 120 -12.92 4.89 -10.60
C ALA A 120 -12.38 5.56 -11.87
N LEU A 121 -11.47 6.52 -11.74
CA LEU A 121 -10.84 7.20 -12.88
C LEU A 121 -9.97 6.23 -13.68
N SER A 122 -9.21 5.35 -13.02
CA SER A 122 -8.38 4.34 -13.69
C SER A 122 -9.22 3.41 -14.57
N VAL A 123 -10.37 2.94 -14.06
CA VAL A 123 -11.30 2.09 -14.82
C VAL A 123 -12.02 2.91 -15.90
N ALA A 124 -12.52 4.12 -15.59
CA ALA A 124 -13.25 4.97 -16.53
C ALA A 124 -12.41 5.34 -17.77
N PHE A 125 -11.14 5.65 -17.57
CA PHE A 125 -10.21 6.03 -18.64
C PHE A 125 -9.36 4.87 -19.14
N SER A 126 -9.61 3.65 -18.67
CA SER A 126 -8.82 2.46 -19.01
C SER A 126 -7.31 2.70 -18.87
N LEU A 127 -6.90 3.40 -17.81
CA LEU A 127 -5.52 3.82 -17.62
C LEU A 127 -4.63 2.58 -17.49
N PRO A 128 -3.66 2.38 -18.39
CA PRO A 128 -2.70 1.29 -18.26
C PRO A 128 -2.00 1.41 -16.92
N HIS A 129 -2.20 0.41 -16.09
CA HIS A 129 -1.55 0.30 -14.79
C HIS A 129 -1.98 1.38 -13.76
N GLY A 130 -3.16 1.98 -13.89
CA GLY A 130 -3.70 2.99 -12.97
C GLY A 130 -3.64 2.62 -11.47
N TYR A 131 -3.66 1.32 -11.17
CA TYR A 131 -3.48 0.78 -9.81
C TYR A 131 -2.17 1.20 -9.11
N TRP A 132 -1.12 1.62 -9.84
CA TRP A 132 0.11 2.13 -9.21
C TRP A 132 -0.08 3.44 -8.47
N ALA A 133 -1.00 4.30 -8.90
CA ALA A 133 -1.32 5.52 -8.17
C ALA A 133 -1.90 5.18 -6.78
N VAL A 134 -2.78 4.18 -6.72
CA VAL A 134 -3.36 3.67 -5.47
C VAL A 134 -2.28 3.01 -4.61
N ALA A 135 -1.43 2.17 -5.20
CA ALA A 135 -0.34 1.50 -4.50
C ALA A 135 0.65 2.52 -3.90
N ALA A 136 1.11 3.50 -4.67
CA ALA A 136 2.01 4.55 -4.19
C ALA A 136 1.38 5.38 -3.08
N PHE A 137 0.12 5.77 -3.26
CA PHE A 137 -0.63 6.48 -2.23
C PHE A 137 -0.66 5.67 -0.91
N MET A 138 -1.05 4.40 -0.95
CA MET A 138 -1.15 3.54 0.23
C MET A 138 0.21 3.21 0.86
N MET A 139 1.29 3.14 0.07
CA MET A 139 2.64 2.94 0.58
C MET A 139 3.16 4.16 1.36
N ILE A 140 2.84 5.37 0.89
CA ILE A 140 3.32 6.63 1.47
C ILE A 140 2.41 7.09 2.62
N PHE A 141 1.11 7.14 2.37
CA PHE A 141 0.10 7.54 3.34
C PHE A 141 -0.16 6.38 4.30
N ARG A 142 0.53 6.39 5.46
CA ARG A 142 0.31 5.43 6.55
C ARG A 142 -0.19 6.11 7.80
N PRO A 143 -0.93 5.40 8.66
CA PRO A 143 -1.31 5.93 9.97
C PRO A 143 -0.07 5.91 10.87
N VAL A 144 0.51 7.06 11.19
CA VAL A 144 1.63 7.14 12.14
C VAL A 144 1.26 8.13 13.23
N SER A 145 1.22 7.65 14.46
CA SER A 145 0.80 8.40 15.65
C SER A 145 1.79 9.47 16.12
N LEU A 146 3.02 9.54 15.61
CA LEU A 146 4.06 10.46 16.12
C LEU A 146 5.12 10.78 15.04
N GLY A 147 4.94 11.84 14.22
CA GLY A 147 5.99 12.33 13.30
C GLY A 147 5.65 12.33 11.80
N THR A 148 4.40 12.62 11.48
CA THR A 148 3.77 12.45 10.15
C THR A 148 4.40 13.23 9.00
N GLY A 149 5.22 14.26 9.24
CA GLY A 149 5.95 14.96 8.18
C GLY A 149 7.24 14.23 7.74
N ARG A 150 8.09 13.85 8.70
CA ARG A 150 9.41 13.28 8.41
C ARG A 150 9.33 11.87 7.82
N SER A 151 8.40 11.03 8.32
CA SER A 151 8.17 9.69 7.77
C SER A 151 7.60 9.74 6.35
N ALA A 152 6.62 10.61 6.08
CA ALA A 152 6.08 10.79 4.74
C ALA A 152 7.16 11.31 3.76
N ALA A 153 7.98 12.28 4.19
CA ALA A 153 9.10 12.78 3.40
C ALA A 153 10.16 11.71 3.14
N ASN A 154 10.49 10.88 4.14
CA ASN A 154 11.42 9.77 3.99
C ASN A 154 10.93 8.73 2.98
N ARG A 155 9.63 8.38 3.02
CA ARG A 155 9.03 7.45 2.05
C ARG A 155 8.95 8.06 0.68
N LEU A 156 8.56 9.32 0.55
CA LEU A 156 8.58 10.03 -0.73
C LEU A 156 10.00 10.03 -1.33
N ALA A 157 11.00 10.44 -0.55
CA ALA A 157 12.39 10.45 -0.99
C ALA A 157 12.91 9.04 -1.32
N GLY A 158 12.50 8.04 -0.55
CA GLY A 158 12.80 6.64 -0.82
C GLY A 158 12.18 6.18 -2.14
N THR A 159 10.88 6.39 -2.34
CA THR A 159 10.17 6.04 -3.57
C THR A 159 10.79 6.71 -4.80
N LEU A 160 11.07 8.02 -4.73
CA LEU A 160 11.73 8.74 -5.82
C LEU A 160 13.13 8.18 -6.11
N GLY A 161 13.91 7.86 -5.06
CA GLY A 161 15.19 7.19 -5.21
C GLY A 161 15.08 5.80 -5.82
N GLY A 162 14.06 5.03 -5.43
CA GLY A 162 13.77 3.71 -6.00
C GLY A 162 13.36 3.77 -7.46
N LEU A 163 12.59 4.78 -7.87
CA LEU A 163 12.28 5.04 -9.28
C LEU A 163 13.55 5.33 -10.10
N ALA A 164 14.50 6.09 -9.53
CA ALA A 164 15.80 6.31 -10.17
C ALA A 164 16.60 5.00 -10.30
N VAL A 165 16.57 4.14 -9.26
CA VAL A 165 17.21 2.81 -9.31
C VAL A 165 16.57 1.95 -10.41
N VAL A 166 15.25 1.96 -10.56
CA VAL A 166 14.56 1.25 -11.65
C VAL A 166 15.00 1.78 -13.01
N ALA A 167 15.08 3.09 -13.19
CA ALA A 167 15.51 3.68 -14.45
C ALA A 167 16.93 3.24 -14.81
N VAL A 168 17.86 3.24 -13.83
CA VAL A 168 19.22 2.73 -14.02
C VAL A 168 19.20 1.24 -14.38
N ILE A 169 18.45 0.41 -13.66
CA ILE A 169 18.36 -1.03 -13.96
C ILE A 169 17.79 -1.23 -15.38
N ALA A 170 16.73 -0.53 -15.74
CA ALA A 170 16.08 -0.66 -17.04
C ALA A 170 17.00 -0.22 -18.20
N LEU A 171 17.85 0.78 -17.98
CA LEU A 171 18.79 1.28 -18.99
C LEU A 171 20.01 0.40 -19.19
N PHE A 172 20.54 -0.20 -18.12
CA PHE A 172 21.85 -0.86 -18.15
C PHE A 172 21.81 -2.39 -18.04
N LEU A 173 20.75 -2.97 -17.49
CA LEU A 173 20.70 -4.41 -17.25
C LEU A 173 19.84 -5.13 -18.31
N PRO A 174 20.32 -6.26 -18.86
CA PRO A 174 19.48 -7.12 -19.67
C PRO A 174 18.35 -7.74 -18.82
N HIS A 175 17.27 -8.16 -19.46
CA HIS A 175 16.06 -8.65 -18.78
C HIS A 175 16.32 -9.75 -17.74
N TRP A 176 17.27 -10.66 -18.01
CA TRP A 176 17.58 -11.76 -17.10
C TRP A 176 18.29 -11.25 -15.83
N ALA A 177 19.10 -10.21 -15.95
CA ALA A 177 19.77 -9.57 -14.83
C ALA A 177 18.81 -8.72 -14.00
N ALA A 178 17.70 -8.24 -14.58
CA ALA A 178 16.65 -7.55 -13.84
C ALA A 178 16.00 -8.45 -12.77
N ALA A 179 15.89 -9.77 -13.02
CA ALA A 179 15.41 -10.72 -12.01
C ALA A 179 16.39 -10.87 -10.82
N LEU A 180 17.70 -10.85 -11.09
CA LEU A 180 18.70 -10.85 -10.03
C LEU A 180 18.70 -9.52 -9.25
N ALA A 181 18.55 -8.41 -9.95
CA ALA A 181 18.42 -7.09 -9.34
C ALA A 181 17.17 -7.00 -8.46
N LEU A 182 16.05 -7.59 -8.90
CA LEU A 182 14.82 -7.74 -8.10
C LEU A 182 15.10 -8.46 -6.77
N ILE A 183 15.76 -9.62 -6.82
CA ILE A 183 16.10 -10.38 -5.62
C ILE A 183 17.03 -9.58 -4.71
N GLY A 184 18.05 -8.93 -5.25
CA GLY A 184 18.97 -8.07 -4.50
C GLY A 184 18.26 -6.91 -3.81
N CYS A 185 17.40 -6.19 -4.55
CA CYS A 185 16.57 -5.11 -4.01
C CYS A 185 15.69 -5.60 -2.85
N ALA A 186 15.11 -6.80 -2.98
CA ALA A 186 14.25 -7.38 -1.94
C ALA A 186 15.03 -7.66 -0.67
N TRP A 187 16.20 -8.30 -0.79
CA TRP A 187 17.07 -8.59 0.35
C TRP A 187 17.56 -7.33 1.05
N ILE A 188 18.01 -6.32 0.28
CA ILE A 188 18.48 -5.06 0.84
C ILE A 188 17.32 -4.31 1.52
N GLY A 189 16.14 -4.29 0.91
CA GLY A 189 14.92 -3.71 1.47
C GLY A 189 14.53 -4.36 2.79
N VAL A 190 14.57 -5.69 2.89
CA VAL A 190 14.34 -6.42 4.14
C VAL A 190 15.39 -6.05 5.20
N GLY A 191 16.67 -5.95 4.83
CA GLY A 191 17.73 -5.51 5.74
C GLY A 191 17.46 -4.12 6.33
N PHE A 192 17.08 -3.15 5.50
CA PHE A 192 16.72 -1.80 5.99
C PHE A 192 15.41 -1.78 6.78
N ALA A 193 14.45 -2.65 6.47
CA ALA A 193 13.24 -2.83 7.27
C ALA A 193 13.57 -3.29 8.70
N VAL A 194 14.50 -4.24 8.85
CA VAL A 194 14.97 -4.72 10.15
C VAL A 194 15.70 -3.62 10.93
N MET A 195 16.44 -2.75 10.23
CA MET A 195 17.10 -1.58 10.85
C MET A 195 16.17 -0.40 11.15
N GLY A 196 14.91 -0.43 10.70
CA GLY A 196 13.97 0.69 10.86
C GLY A 196 14.29 1.92 10.00
N ASP A 197 15.17 1.81 9.00
CA ASP A 197 15.46 2.90 8.06
C ASP A 197 14.41 2.93 6.95
N GLU A 198 13.28 3.61 7.23
CA GLU A 198 12.14 3.67 6.31
C GLU A 198 12.51 4.23 4.93
N ARG A 199 13.45 5.19 4.86
CA ARG A 199 13.83 5.82 3.59
C ARG A 199 14.53 4.81 2.70
N ARG A 200 15.56 4.15 3.24
CA ARG A 200 16.34 3.16 2.47
C ARG A 200 15.53 1.90 2.21
N GLN A 201 14.71 1.46 3.16
CA GLN A 201 13.75 0.39 2.93
C GLN A 201 12.87 0.71 1.72
N THR A 202 12.22 1.87 1.72
CA THR A 202 11.33 2.27 0.62
C THR A 202 12.08 2.31 -0.70
N LEU A 203 13.27 2.92 -0.72
CA LEU A 203 14.15 2.98 -1.90
C LEU A 203 14.42 1.62 -2.54
N TRP A 204 14.68 0.59 -1.74
CA TRP A 204 14.99 -0.75 -2.27
C TRP A 204 13.75 -1.61 -2.49
N THR A 205 12.61 -1.29 -1.88
CA THR A 205 11.35 -2.02 -2.12
C THR A 205 10.55 -1.49 -3.31
N THR A 206 10.66 -0.19 -3.66
CA THR A 206 9.96 0.41 -4.81
C THR A 206 10.30 -0.23 -6.17
N PRO A 207 11.55 -0.66 -6.43
CA PRO A 207 11.87 -1.38 -7.66
C PRO A 207 11.14 -2.71 -7.81
N LEU A 208 10.81 -3.39 -6.70
CA LEU A 208 10.26 -4.74 -6.75
C LEU A 208 9.00 -4.87 -7.60
N PRO A 209 7.94 -4.10 -7.28
CA PRO A 209 6.67 -4.29 -7.95
C PRO A 209 6.75 -3.74 -9.41
N ILE A 210 7.68 -2.80 -9.70
CA ILE A 210 7.93 -2.33 -11.07
C ILE A 210 8.66 -3.39 -11.90
N LEU A 211 9.78 -3.92 -11.42
CA LEU A 211 10.56 -4.91 -12.18
C LEU A 211 9.78 -6.21 -12.40
N LEU A 212 8.99 -6.64 -11.40
CA LEU A 212 8.15 -7.84 -11.50
C LEU A 212 7.07 -7.71 -12.58
N GLY A 213 6.48 -6.52 -12.73
CA GLY A 213 5.38 -6.30 -13.67
C GLY A 213 5.81 -6.04 -15.11
N SER A 214 7.11 -5.84 -15.40
CA SER A 214 7.54 -5.28 -16.71
C SER A 214 7.55 -6.27 -17.88
N GLY A 215 7.44 -7.58 -17.65
CA GLY A 215 7.18 -8.57 -18.71
C GLY A 215 8.17 -8.59 -19.90
N GLY A 216 9.31 -7.91 -19.82
CA GLY A 216 10.30 -7.80 -20.90
C GLY A 216 10.51 -6.37 -21.44
N ASP A 217 9.50 -5.49 -21.41
CA ASP A 217 9.65 -4.05 -21.72
C ASP A 217 9.84 -3.27 -20.42
N THR A 218 11.09 -3.13 -20.00
CA THR A 218 11.44 -2.53 -18.72
C THR A 218 11.30 -1.02 -18.72
N LEU A 219 11.57 -0.33 -19.82
CA LEU A 219 11.66 1.14 -19.83
C LEU A 219 10.30 1.82 -20.00
N GLY A 220 9.49 1.41 -20.97
CA GLY A 220 8.15 1.99 -21.19
C GLY A 220 7.21 1.69 -20.03
N ALA A 221 7.29 0.46 -19.52
CA ALA A 221 6.59 0.07 -18.30
C ALA A 221 7.10 0.83 -17.07
N ALA A 222 8.41 1.05 -16.92
CA ALA A 222 8.93 1.82 -15.78
C ALA A 222 8.44 3.26 -15.80
N TRP A 223 8.42 3.91 -16.97
CA TRP A 223 8.02 5.30 -17.10
C TRP A 223 6.54 5.53 -16.77
N SER A 224 5.64 4.77 -17.41
CA SER A 224 4.20 4.86 -17.14
C SER A 224 3.86 4.61 -15.66
N ARG A 225 4.59 3.70 -15.01
CA ARG A 225 4.44 3.42 -13.58
C ARG A 225 4.99 4.55 -12.72
N ALA A 226 6.11 5.15 -13.11
CA ALA A 226 6.71 6.27 -12.39
C ALA A 226 5.77 7.49 -12.35
N GLU A 227 5.10 7.80 -13.46
CA GLU A 227 4.13 8.89 -13.53
C GLU A 227 2.96 8.68 -12.56
N LEU A 228 2.34 7.50 -12.60
CA LEU A 228 1.21 7.17 -11.74
C LEU A 228 1.63 7.07 -10.26
N MET A 229 2.82 6.53 -9.98
CA MET A 229 3.39 6.55 -8.63
C MET A 229 3.60 7.98 -8.13
N GLY A 230 4.05 8.89 -9.01
CA GLY A 230 4.18 10.32 -8.70
C GLY A 230 2.85 10.95 -8.31
N VAL A 231 1.78 10.68 -9.05
CA VAL A 231 0.42 11.15 -8.73
C VAL A 231 -0.01 10.64 -7.35
N GLY A 232 0.11 9.33 -7.11
CA GLY A 232 -0.23 8.73 -5.81
C GLY A 232 0.57 9.34 -4.65
N ALA A 233 1.87 9.59 -4.87
CA ALA A 233 2.76 10.20 -3.90
C ALA A 233 2.38 11.65 -3.54
N ILE A 234 2.06 12.47 -4.56
CA ILE A 234 1.60 13.84 -4.36
C ILE A 234 0.30 13.86 -3.55
N LEU A 235 -0.68 13.04 -3.93
CA LEU A 235 -1.95 12.94 -3.22
C LEU A 235 -1.75 12.48 -1.76
N ALA A 236 -0.83 11.56 -1.51
CA ALA A 236 -0.49 11.12 -0.15
C ALA A 236 0.03 12.27 0.72
N VAL A 237 0.91 13.11 0.17
CA VAL A 237 1.43 14.29 0.87
C VAL A 237 0.33 15.31 1.15
N LEU A 238 -0.51 15.60 0.16
CA LEU A 238 -1.62 16.56 0.30
C LEU A 238 -2.63 16.11 1.35
N VAL A 239 -3.04 14.85 1.33
CA VAL A 239 -3.97 14.29 2.32
C VAL A 239 -3.33 14.19 3.69
N ALA A 240 -2.05 13.83 3.79
CA ALA A 240 -1.32 13.86 5.06
C ALA A 240 -1.29 15.27 5.67
N ALA A 241 -1.02 16.29 4.86
CA ALA A 241 -1.04 17.68 5.30
C ALA A 241 -2.44 18.13 5.75
N GLY A 242 -3.48 17.74 5.03
CA GLY A 242 -4.88 18.01 5.40
C GLY A 242 -5.30 17.31 6.70
N ALA A 243 -4.99 16.02 6.83
CA ALA A 243 -5.28 15.23 8.03
C ALA A 243 -4.56 15.80 9.27
N GLN A 244 -3.31 16.23 9.13
CA GLN A 244 -2.58 16.91 10.21
C GLN A 244 -3.29 18.17 10.67
N ARG A 245 -3.84 18.98 9.76
CA ARG A 245 -4.59 20.20 10.13
C ARG A 245 -5.86 19.87 10.92
N LEU A 246 -6.57 18.81 10.55
CA LEU A 246 -7.79 18.36 11.26
C LEU A 246 -7.51 17.77 12.65
N LEU A 247 -6.33 17.19 12.83
CA LEU A 247 -5.92 16.52 14.06
C LEU A 247 -5.11 17.42 15.02
N ARG A 248 -4.83 18.67 14.64
CA ARG A 248 -4.20 19.62 15.56
C ARG A 248 -5.11 19.80 16.78
N PRO A 249 -4.58 19.69 18.01
CA PRO A 249 -5.32 20.08 19.21
C PRO A 249 -5.88 21.48 18.99
N ARG A 250 -7.18 21.68 19.23
CA ARG A 250 -7.73 23.03 19.23
C ARG A 250 -7.14 23.75 20.42
N ASP A 251 -6.60 24.96 20.21
CA ASP A 251 -6.07 25.80 21.28
C ASP A 251 -7.15 25.93 22.37
N GLY A 252 -6.92 25.29 23.52
CA GLY A 252 -7.89 25.24 24.64
C GLY A 252 -8.17 23.84 25.21
N ASP A 253 -7.78 22.75 24.55
CA ASP A 253 -7.85 21.43 25.18
C ASP A 253 -6.79 21.33 26.29
N PRO A 254 -7.17 20.98 27.54
CA PRO A 254 -6.20 20.79 28.61
C PRO A 254 -5.18 19.71 28.21
N PRO A 255 -3.92 19.78 28.68
CA PRO A 255 -2.91 18.76 28.45
C PRO A 255 -3.29 17.47 29.19
N GLY A 256 -4.29 16.77 28.66
CA GLY A 256 -4.99 15.68 29.31
C GLY A 256 -4.75 14.36 28.60
N GLY A 257 -3.91 13.52 29.21
CA GLY A 257 -4.13 12.08 29.16
C GLY A 257 -3.60 11.32 27.95
N HIS A 258 -2.53 11.77 27.29
CA HIS A 258 -1.71 10.82 26.54
C HIS A 258 -1.00 9.93 27.56
N GLY A 259 -1.63 8.79 27.82
CA GLY A 259 -1.23 7.80 28.80
C GLY A 259 0.29 7.60 28.78
N ASN A 260 0.88 7.80 29.95
CA ASN A 260 2.25 7.43 30.23
C ASN A 260 2.45 5.96 29.82
N PRO A 261 3.29 5.66 28.81
CA PRO A 261 3.55 4.27 28.42
C PRO A 261 4.31 3.49 29.50
N ALA A 262 4.76 4.13 30.58
CA ALA A 262 5.42 3.46 31.72
C ALA A 262 4.46 2.75 32.69
N ALA A 263 3.17 2.59 32.36
CA ALA A 263 2.17 1.92 33.20
C ALA A 263 1.64 0.60 32.63
N GLN A 264 2.41 -0.11 31.79
CA GLN A 264 2.13 -1.49 31.37
C GLN A 264 3.37 -2.37 31.51
#